data_AF-A0A9D2ZU51-F1
#
_entry.id   AF-A0A9D2ZU51-F1
#
_cell.length_a   1.000
_cell.length_b   1.000
_cell.length_c   1.000
_cell.angle_alpha   90.00
_cell.angle_beta   90.00
_cell.angle_gamma   90.00
#
_symmetry.space_group_name_H-M   'P 1'
#
loop_
_entity.id
_entity.type
_entity.pdbx_description
1 polymer ?
#
loop_
_entity_poly.entity_id
_entity_poly.type
_entity_poly.pdbx_seq_one_letter_code
_entity_poly.pdbx_strand_id
1 'polypeptide(L)'
;MKNLFIASLVMCGALLATSCGDSAAFTEGAAESAVNEMVSPMTKNFTYGEVKVGYYELNSEADRYQLRKLQAAGVINYSAAKILEQKGSYYYSWNEEHVFVTVSLTEEGKKYQLTQEQIEEIDEAMAAVAVDEDLQFDASGEEYPEDGVSPEETFPGDKAPAGGSSSGSQASKSQATQATASKATADMSEYERAKAREKSELCYVQLYKLDLDKVRNLRCTDDMAKDGRATCEAIFRFVDVTPFGRIIGDVHEGQPQAQKCSFTYFNDKGWVVNMDIE
;
A
#
# COMPACT_ATOMS: atom_id res chain seq x y z
N MET A 1 30.58 2.70 -85.25
CA MET A 1 31.26 3.84 -84.60
C MET A 1 30.49 4.20 -83.33
N LYS A 2 31.19 4.16 -82.20
CA LYS A 2 31.01 4.94 -80.95
C LYS A 2 29.63 4.92 -80.26
N ASN A 3 29.57 4.10 -79.20
CA ASN A 3 29.20 4.43 -77.81
C ASN A 3 28.45 5.74 -77.57
N LEU A 4 27.30 5.66 -76.88
CA LEU A 4 27.14 6.32 -75.58
C LEU A 4 26.00 5.69 -74.77
N PHE A 5 26.37 5.12 -73.62
CA PHE A 5 25.49 4.75 -72.51
C PHE A 5 24.90 6.02 -71.90
N ILE A 6 23.57 6.09 -71.69
CA ILE A 6 22.97 6.86 -70.60
C ILE A 6 21.79 6.06 -70.05
N ALA A 7 22.02 5.43 -68.90
CA ALA A 7 20.99 4.88 -68.04
C ALA A 7 20.23 6.04 -67.39
N SER A 8 18.92 6.18 -67.67
CA SER A 8 18.03 7.01 -66.88
C SER A 8 17.48 6.18 -65.73
N LEU A 9 18.12 6.36 -64.58
CA LEU A 9 17.67 5.93 -63.28
C LEU A 9 16.38 6.71 -62.97
N VAL A 10 15.23 6.03 -62.94
CA VAL A 10 14.00 6.58 -62.35
C VAL A 10 14.27 6.72 -60.87
N MET A 11 14.69 7.91 -60.46
CA MET A 11 14.85 8.29 -59.07
C MET A 11 13.42 8.38 -58.51
N CYS A 12 12.97 7.31 -57.84
CA CYS A 12 11.85 7.40 -56.91
C CYS A 12 12.16 8.55 -55.96
N GLY A 13 11.41 9.65 -56.08
CA GLY A 13 11.35 10.67 -55.06
C GLY A 13 10.78 10.02 -53.81
N ALA A 14 11.65 9.42 -53.00
CA ALA A 14 11.40 9.22 -51.60
C ALA A 14 11.18 10.62 -51.05
N LEU A 15 9.91 10.98 -50.89
CA LEU A 15 9.47 11.91 -49.87
C LEU A 15 10.13 11.41 -48.58
N LEU A 16 11.28 11.99 -48.25
CA LEU A 16 11.74 12.06 -46.88
C LEU A 16 10.70 12.94 -46.18
N ALA A 17 9.57 12.33 -45.84
CA ALA A 17 8.96 12.59 -44.55
C ALA A 17 10.01 12.17 -43.52
N THR A 18 11.01 13.03 -43.32
CA THR A 18 11.53 13.23 -41.99
C THR A 18 10.29 13.50 -41.17
N SER A 19 9.90 12.51 -40.38
CA SER A 19 8.99 12.68 -39.25
C SER A 19 9.62 13.74 -38.36
N CYS A 20 9.47 15.00 -38.75
CA CYS A 20 9.76 16.16 -37.93
C CYS A 20 8.89 15.99 -36.70
N GLY A 21 9.55 15.87 -35.56
CA GLY A 21 8.98 15.49 -34.29
C GLY A 21 7.71 16.25 -33.96
N ASP A 22 6.88 15.58 -33.17
CA ASP A 22 5.70 16.16 -32.52
C ASP A 22 5.96 17.61 -32.15
N SER A 23 5.05 18.48 -32.61
CA SER A 23 5.13 19.91 -32.36
C SER A 23 5.41 20.19 -30.88
N ALA A 24 6.30 21.14 -30.58
CA ALA A 24 6.56 21.66 -29.23
C ALA A 24 5.32 22.28 -28.54
N ALA A 25 4.14 22.19 -29.15
CA ALA A 25 2.88 22.62 -28.57
C ALA A 25 2.47 21.67 -27.43
N PHE A 26 2.20 22.25 -26.27
CA PHE A 26 1.62 21.50 -25.15
C PHE A 26 0.12 21.28 -25.43
N THR A 27 -0.25 20.03 -25.73
CA THR A 27 -1.62 19.61 -26.04
C THR A 27 -2.11 18.58 -25.03
N GLU A 28 -3.42 18.31 -25.04
CA GLU A 28 -4.03 17.25 -24.21
C GLU A 28 -3.34 15.90 -24.44
N GLY A 29 -3.22 15.46 -25.69
CA GLY A 29 -2.53 14.20 -26.02
C GLY A 29 -1.05 14.18 -25.62
N ALA A 30 -0.35 15.32 -25.69
CA ALA A 30 1.04 15.40 -25.22
C ALA A 30 1.14 15.28 -23.69
N ALA A 31 0.20 15.90 -22.96
CA ALA A 31 0.11 15.79 -21.51
C ALA A 31 -0.27 14.36 -21.09
N GLU A 32 -1.28 13.75 -21.71
CA GLU A 32 -1.67 12.36 -21.46
C GLU A 32 -0.53 11.39 -21.76
N SER A 33 0.18 11.55 -22.87
CA SER A 33 1.31 10.70 -23.21
C SER A 33 2.43 10.81 -22.18
N ALA A 34 2.76 12.02 -21.73
CA ALA A 34 3.82 12.26 -20.74
C ALA A 34 3.42 11.74 -19.35
N VAL A 35 2.18 11.93 -18.93
CA VAL A 35 1.65 11.38 -17.67
C VAL A 35 1.59 9.86 -17.75
N ASN A 36 1.09 9.30 -18.85
CA ASN A 36 1.09 7.86 -19.07
C ASN A 36 2.51 7.31 -19.07
N GLU A 37 3.50 7.96 -19.69
CA GLU A 37 4.89 7.50 -19.66
C GLU A 37 5.50 7.54 -18.24
N MET A 38 5.10 8.50 -17.40
CA MET A 38 5.51 8.54 -15.99
C MET A 38 4.99 7.32 -15.21
N VAL A 39 3.73 6.93 -15.47
CA VAL A 39 3.03 5.90 -14.68
C VAL A 39 3.13 4.49 -15.32
N SER A 40 3.27 4.40 -16.65
CA SER A 40 3.23 3.18 -17.47
C SER A 40 4.38 2.17 -17.32
N PRO A 41 5.60 2.47 -16.84
CA PRO A 41 6.53 1.42 -16.46
C PRO A 41 5.79 0.57 -15.42
N MET A 42 5.60 -0.72 -15.71
CA MET A 42 4.60 -1.65 -15.16
C MET A 42 4.60 -1.86 -13.62
N THR A 43 5.26 -0.97 -12.90
CA THR A 43 5.59 -0.97 -11.48
C THR A 43 5.34 0.38 -10.79
N LYS A 44 4.99 1.44 -11.53
CA LYS A 44 4.81 2.81 -11.01
C LYS A 44 3.36 3.24 -10.82
N ASN A 45 2.42 2.45 -11.35
CA ASN A 45 1.00 2.72 -11.20
C ASN A 45 0.46 2.37 -9.81
N PHE A 46 1.18 1.66 -8.95
CA PHE A 46 0.65 1.23 -7.66
C PHE A 46 1.35 1.89 -6.49
N THR A 47 0.62 2.04 -5.39
CA THR A 47 1.19 2.44 -4.10
C THR A 47 1.29 1.24 -3.16
N TYR A 48 2.05 1.42 -2.08
CA TYR A 48 2.23 0.42 -1.05
C TYR A 48 1.84 0.93 0.34
N GLY A 49 1.53 -0.01 1.22
CA GLY A 49 1.36 0.24 2.65
C GLY A 49 2.18 -0.74 3.47
N GLU A 50 2.22 -0.50 4.77
CA GLU A 50 3.02 -1.27 5.71
C GLU A 50 2.14 -2.15 6.61
N VAL A 51 2.52 -3.42 6.74
CA VAL A 51 1.89 -4.35 7.68
C VAL A 51 2.97 -4.97 8.57
N LYS A 52 2.86 -4.72 9.87
CA LYS A 52 3.76 -5.34 10.86
C LYS A 52 3.32 -6.77 11.16
N VAL A 53 4.16 -7.74 10.79
CA VAL A 53 3.94 -9.18 11.03
C VAL A 53 4.86 -9.71 12.13
N GLY A 54 4.52 -10.86 12.71
CA GLY A 54 5.24 -11.49 13.82
C GLY A 54 4.49 -11.40 15.14
N TYR A 55 5.22 -11.55 16.25
CA TYR A 55 4.68 -11.48 17.60
C TYR A 55 5.16 -10.20 18.29
N TYR A 56 4.23 -9.32 18.67
CA TYR A 56 4.58 -8.02 19.27
C TYR A 56 3.45 -7.46 20.14
N GLU A 57 3.80 -6.48 20.96
CA GLU A 57 2.85 -5.77 21.81
C GLU A 57 2.12 -4.68 21.00
N LEU A 58 0.78 -4.65 21.08
CA LEU A 58 -0.07 -3.71 20.35
C LEU A 58 -1.28 -3.29 21.20
N ASN A 59 -1.10 -2.24 22.00
CA ASN A 59 -2.14 -1.74 22.91
C ASN A 59 -3.18 -0.83 22.22
N SER A 60 -2.90 -0.32 21.01
CA SER A 60 -3.86 0.46 20.21
C SER A 60 -5.05 -0.38 19.76
N GLU A 61 -6.26 -0.02 20.20
CA GLU A 61 -7.49 -0.70 19.77
C GLU A 61 -7.80 -0.48 18.29
N ALA A 62 -7.49 0.72 17.78
CA ALA A 62 -7.70 1.08 16.38
C ALA A 62 -6.83 0.22 15.44
N ASP A 63 -5.56 0.02 15.78
CA ASP A 63 -4.64 -0.80 14.98
C ASP A 63 -5.07 -2.28 15.04
N ARG A 64 -5.50 -2.76 16.21
CA ARG A 64 -6.06 -4.12 16.34
C ARG A 64 -7.36 -4.29 15.57
N TYR A 65 -8.19 -3.24 15.48
CA TYR A 65 -9.39 -3.25 14.66
C TYR A 65 -9.08 -3.39 13.17
N GLN A 66 -8.08 -2.65 12.65
CA GLN A 66 -7.60 -2.81 11.28
C GLN A 66 -7.08 -4.23 11.03
N LEU A 67 -6.32 -4.83 11.95
CA LEU A 67 -5.86 -6.21 11.81
C LEU A 67 -7.02 -7.23 11.79
N ARG A 68 -8.08 -7.03 12.59
CA ARG A 68 -9.26 -7.89 12.54
C ARG A 68 -10.03 -7.75 11.22
N LYS A 69 -10.09 -6.54 10.64
CA LYS A 69 -10.61 -6.32 9.28
C LYS A 69 -9.78 -7.07 8.23
N LEU A 70 -8.45 -6.96 8.28
CA LEU A 70 -7.55 -7.67 7.36
C LEU A 70 -7.69 -9.20 7.48
N GLN A 71 -7.93 -9.70 8.70
CA GLN A 71 -8.23 -11.12 8.90
C GLN A 71 -9.58 -11.52 8.28
N ALA A 72 -10.62 -10.69 8.45
CA ALA A 72 -11.93 -10.95 7.85
C ALA A 72 -11.86 -10.95 6.32
N ALA A 73 -11.01 -10.10 5.74
CA ALA A 73 -10.70 -10.11 4.32
C ALA A 73 -9.81 -11.30 3.86
N GLY A 74 -9.35 -12.14 4.80
CA GLY A 74 -8.60 -13.37 4.51
C GLY A 74 -7.14 -13.17 4.12
N VAL A 75 -6.57 -11.97 4.27
CA VAL A 75 -5.19 -11.65 3.85
C VAL A 75 -4.16 -11.83 4.96
N ILE A 76 -4.60 -11.88 6.22
CA ILE A 76 -3.73 -12.20 7.36
C ILE A 76 -4.35 -13.24 8.30
N ASN A 77 -3.51 -13.96 9.04
CA ASN A 77 -3.91 -14.60 10.29
C ASN A 77 -3.62 -13.64 11.44
N TYR A 78 -4.59 -13.46 12.33
CA TYR A 78 -4.50 -12.59 13.49
C TYR A 78 -4.92 -13.33 14.77
N SER A 79 -4.18 -13.12 15.85
CA SER A 79 -4.61 -13.53 17.19
C SER A 79 -4.06 -12.56 18.22
N ALA A 80 -4.78 -12.39 19.33
CA ALA A 80 -4.39 -11.50 20.40
C ALA A 80 -4.59 -12.14 21.77
N ALA A 81 -3.69 -11.81 22.70
CA ALA A 81 -3.73 -12.26 24.09
C ALA A 81 -3.47 -11.07 25.03
N LYS A 82 -4.29 -10.98 26.07
CA LYS A 82 -4.13 -10.01 27.15
C LYS A 82 -3.20 -10.60 28.22
N ILE A 83 -2.20 -9.84 28.64
CA ILE A 83 -1.26 -10.16 29.71
C ILE A 83 -1.34 -9.05 30.75
N LEU A 84 -1.53 -9.42 32.01
CA LEU A 84 -1.52 -8.48 33.13
C LEU A 84 -0.10 -8.42 33.73
N GLU A 85 0.53 -7.26 33.65
CA GLU A 85 1.78 -7.00 34.35
C GLU A 85 1.48 -6.49 35.76
N GLN A 86 1.91 -7.23 36.79
CA GLN A 86 1.81 -6.75 38.16
C GLN A 86 2.89 -5.69 38.41
N LYS A 87 2.47 -4.43 38.48
CA LYS A 87 3.30 -3.30 38.90
C LYS A 87 3.13 -3.05 40.38
N GLY A 88 4.16 -2.50 41.02
CA GLY A 88 4.02 -2.04 42.39
C GLY A 88 5.23 -1.30 42.91
N SER A 89 4.98 -0.52 43.97
CA SER A 89 5.97 0.02 44.88
C SER A 89 5.73 -0.57 46.27
N TYR A 90 6.54 -0.20 47.25
CA TYR A 90 6.49 -0.76 48.60
C TYR A 90 5.10 -0.69 49.28
N TYR A 91 4.24 0.26 48.90
CA TYR A 91 2.92 0.48 49.51
C TYR A 91 1.71 0.17 48.62
N TYR A 92 1.88 0.01 47.31
CA TYR A 92 0.78 -0.15 46.36
C TYR A 92 1.18 -1.10 45.23
N SER A 93 0.24 -1.96 44.83
CA SER A 93 0.36 -2.78 43.63
C SER A 93 -0.87 -2.60 42.75
N TRP A 94 -0.68 -2.58 41.43
CA TRP A 94 -1.74 -2.54 40.43
C TRP A 94 -1.36 -3.42 39.25
N ASN A 95 -2.34 -3.77 38.41
CA ASN A 95 -2.09 -4.51 37.18
C ASN A 95 -2.16 -3.55 36.00
N GLU A 96 -1.17 -3.63 35.12
CA GLU A 96 -1.16 -2.95 33.83
C GLU A 96 -1.54 -3.96 32.75
N GLU A 97 -2.47 -3.60 31.85
CA GLU A 97 -2.91 -4.50 30.78
C GLU A 97 -2.06 -4.29 29.54
N HIS A 98 -1.51 -5.38 29.01
CA HIS A 98 -0.75 -5.41 27.77
C HIS A 98 -1.40 -6.39 26.80
N VAL A 99 -1.58 -5.99 25.55
CA VAL A 99 -2.10 -6.86 24.50
C VAL A 99 -0.96 -7.24 23.57
N PHE A 100 -0.69 -8.54 23.47
CA PHE A 100 0.26 -9.09 22.50
C PHE A 100 -0.49 -9.74 21.35
N VAL A 101 -0.09 -9.40 20.13
CA VAL A 101 -0.67 -9.91 18.88
C VAL A 101 0.30 -10.85 18.18
N THR A 102 -0.23 -11.83 17.45
CA THR A 102 0.50 -12.62 16.45
C THR A 102 -0.14 -12.39 15.09
N VAL A 103 0.66 -11.91 14.14
CA VAL A 103 0.23 -11.57 12.79
C VAL A 103 1.08 -12.32 11.77
N SER A 104 0.46 -12.88 10.73
CA SER A 104 1.19 -13.43 9.58
C SER A 104 0.37 -13.28 8.30
N LEU A 105 1.02 -13.10 7.16
CA LEU A 105 0.32 -13.10 5.87
C LEU A 105 -0.22 -14.50 5.55
N THR A 106 -1.45 -14.58 5.05
CA THR A 106 -1.96 -15.80 4.43
C THR A 106 -1.32 -16.01 3.05
N GLU A 107 -1.56 -17.16 2.42
CA GLU A 107 -1.16 -17.37 1.02
C GLU A 107 -1.79 -16.34 0.07
N GLU A 108 -3.01 -15.86 0.38
CA GLU A 108 -3.64 -14.77 -0.37
C GLU A 108 -2.92 -13.44 -0.12
N GLY A 109 -2.64 -13.11 1.14
CA GLY A 109 -1.94 -11.86 1.50
C GLY A 109 -0.55 -11.74 0.87
N LYS A 110 0.18 -12.87 0.77
CA LYS A 110 1.51 -12.91 0.15
C LYS A 110 1.53 -12.52 -1.33
N LYS A 111 0.40 -12.65 -2.05
CA LYS A 111 0.32 -12.25 -3.47
C LYS A 111 0.49 -10.74 -3.66
N TYR A 112 0.21 -9.96 -2.62
CA TYR A 112 0.32 -8.50 -2.62
C TYR A 112 1.66 -8.03 -2.05
N GLN A 113 2.51 -8.93 -1.55
CA GLN A 113 3.78 -8.56 -0.94
C GLN A 113 4.75 -8.05 -2.00
N LEU A 114 5.36 -6.90 -1.73
CA LEU A 114 6.31 -6.25 -2.62
C LEU A 114 7.75 -6.55 -2.21
N THR A 115 8.64 -6.60 -3.21
CA THR A 115 10.09 -6.65 -3.00
C THR A 115 10.65 -5.26 -2.75
N GLN A 116 11.85 -5.19 -2.16
CA GLN A 116 12.56 -3.92 -1.98
C GLN A 116 12.80 -3.19 -3.31
N GLU A 117 13.11 -3.92 -4.37
CA GLU A 117 13.32 -3.36 -5.71
C GLU A 117 12.05 -2.67 -6.23
N GLN A 118 10.87 -3.28 -5.99
CA GLN A 118 9.60 -2.67 -6.38
C GLN A 118 9.30 -1.40 -5.58
N ILE A 119 9.65 -1.38 -4.28
CA ILE A 119 9.46 -0.20 -3.43
C ILE A 119 10.33 0.96 -3.91
N GLU A 120 11.61 0.71 -4.17
CA GLU A 120 12.54 1.72 -4.67
C GLU A 120 12.06 2.31 -6.00
N GLU A 121 11.51 1.48 -6.89
CA GLU A 121 10.94 1.95 -8.16
C GLU A 121 9.68 2.82 -7.98
N ILE A 122 8.85 2.52 -6.98
CA ILE A 122 7.67 3.32 -6.62
C ILE A 122 8.08 4.65 -6.01
N ASP A 123 9.03 4.65 -5.07
CA ASP A 123 9.52 5.86 -4.41
C ASP A 123 10.16 6.83 -5.42
N GLU A 124 10.87 6.29 -6.42
CA GLU A 124 11.40 7.08 -7.54
C GLU A 124 10.30 7.60 -8.49
N ALA A 125 9.09 7.06 -8.45
CA ALA A 125 7.99 7.42 -9.33
C ALA A 125 6.92 8.32 -8.68
N MET A 126 6.80 8.26 -7.36
CA MET A 126 5.72 8.87 -6.61
C MET A 126 6.26 9.94 -5.65
N ALA A 127 6.32 11.19 -6.12
CA ALA A 127 6.42 12.36 -5.25
C ALA A 127 5.10 13.14 -5.26
N ALA A 128 4.44 13.21 -4.11
CA ALA A 128 3.22 13.96 -3.80
C ALA A 128 1.98 13.69 -4.69
N VAL A 129 1.06 12.87 -4.16
CA VAL A 129 -0.31 12.71 -4.70
C VAL A 129 -1.30 13.11 -3.59
N ALA A 130 -2.23 14.02 -3.88
CA ALA A 130 -3.26 14.48 -2.95
C ALA A 130 -4.62 13.98 -3.40
N VAL A 131 -5.52 13.65 -2.47
CA VAL A 131 -6.92 13.35 -2.80
C VAL A 131 -7.64 14.69 -2.99
N ASP A 132 -8.32 14.87 -4.12
CA ASP A 132 -9.12 16.06 -4.39
C ASP A 132 -10.57 15.81 -3.92
N GLU A 133 -10.92 16.42 -2.80
CA GLU A 133 -12.24 16.30 -2.16
C GLU A 133 -13.37 16.91 -3.01
N ASP A 134 -13.05 17.76 -4.00
CA ASP A 134 -14.05 18.35 -4.91
C ASP A 134 -14.51 17.35 -6.00
N LEU A 135 -13.83 16.20 -6.13
CA LEU A 135 -14.26 15.13 -7.03
C LEU A 135 -15.34 14.28 -6.34
N GLN A 136 -16.58 14.45 -6.79
CA GLN A 136 -17.71 13.67 -6.29
C GLN A 136 -17.51 12.18 -6.61
N PHE A 137 -17.43 11.36 -5.56
CA PHE A 137 -17.45 9.91 -5.64
C PHE A 137 -18.51 9.37 -4.69
N ASP A 138 -19.42 8.57 -5.23
CA ASP A 138 -20.36 7.79 -4.43
C ASP A 138 -19.79 6.38 -4.33
N ALA A 139 -19.30 6.01 -3.15
CA ALA A 139 -18.85 4.66 -2.84
C ALA A 139 -20.08 3.74 -2.70
N SER A 140 -20.82 3.53 -3.79
CA SER A 140 -22.07 2.77 -3.73
C SER A 140 -21.83 1.27 -3.88
N GLY A 141 -22.19 0.49 -2.85
CA GLY A 141 -22.89 -0.80 -3.01
C GLY A 141 -22.12 -2.11 -2.87
N GLU A 142 -20.79 -2.11 -2.77
CA GLU A 142 -20.04 -3.34 -2.52
C GLU A 142 -19.91 -3.61 -1.02
N GLU A 143 -20.46 -4.74 -0.57
CA GLU A 143 -20.31 -5.24 0.80
C GLU A 143 -19.08 -6.14 0.84
N TYR A 144 -18.12 -5.79 1.68
CA TYR A 144 -16.89 -6.56 1.87
C TYR A 144 -16.92 -7.36 3.18
N PRO A 145 -16.18 -8.48 3.27
CA PRO A 145 -16.13 -9.29 4.48
C PRO A 145 -15.74 -8.51 5.76
N GLU A 146 -14.91 -7.48 5.61
CA GLU A 146 -14.46 -6.59 6.68
C GLU A 146 -15.55 -5.65 7.24
N ASP A 147 -16.66 -5.45 6.53
CA ASP A 147 -17.74 -4.54 6.95
C ASP A 147 -18.53 -5.09 8.15
N GLY A 148 -18.56 -6.42 8.29
CA GLY A 148 -19.20 -7.11 9.42
C GLY A 148 -18.36 -7.17 10.70
N VAL A 149 -17.14 -6.61 10.72
CA VAL A 149 -16.24 -6.70 11.88
C VAL A 149 -16.63 -5.68 12.95
N SER A 150 -16.99 -6.19 14.14
CA SER A 150 -17.28 -5.36 15.32
C SER A 150 -16.07 -4.52 15.74
N PRO A 151 -16.24 -3.24 16.11
CA PRO A 151 -15.17 -2.44 16.71
C PRO A 151 -14.66 -3.03 18.03
N GLU A 152 -15.53 -3.69 18.81
CA GLU A 152 -15.14 -4.33 20.07
C GLU A 152 -14.41 -5.66 19.85
N GLU A 153 -13.31 -5.85 20.57
CA GLU A 153 -12.53 -7.08 20.57
C GLU A 153 -12.78 -7.87 21.87
N THR A 154 -12.89 -9.19 21.76
CA THR A 154 -12.99 -10.10 22.91
C THR A 154 -11.73 -10.94 23.03
N PHE A 155 -11.10 -10.94 24.20
CA PHE A 155 -9.91 -11.76 24.45
C PHE A 155 -10.28 -13.14 25.03
N PRO A 156 -9.44 -14.16 24.79
CA PRO A 156 -9.58 -15.44 25.48
C PRO A 156 -9.53 -15.24 27.01
N GLY A 157 -10.66 -15.41 27.69
CA GLY A 157 -10.80 -15.19 29.13
C GLY A 157 -11.88 -14.19 29.54
N ASP A 158 -12.34 -13.33 28.61
CA ASP A 158 -13.39 -12.33 28.88
C ASP A 158 -14.80 -12.92 28.95
N LYS A 159 -14.97 -14.21 28.62
CA LYS A 159 -16.25 -14.91 28.80
C LYS A 159 -16.49 -15.15 30.28
N ALA A 160 -17.40 -14.39 30.88
CA ALA A 160 -18.00 -14.73 32.16
C ALA A 160 -18.53 -16.18 32.11
N PRO A 161 -18.37 -16.97 33.19
CA PRO A 161 -18.86 -18.34 33.19
C PRO A 161 -20.37 -18.31 33.00
N ALA A 162 -20.85 -18.83 31.88
CA ALA A 162 -22.26 -19.15 31.73
C ALA A 162 -22.62 -20.09 32.89
N GLY A 163 -23.44 -19.59 33.81
CA GLY A 163 -23.92 -20.33 34.96
C GLY A 163 -24.57 -21.63 34.52
N GLY A 164 -23.85 -22.73 34.67
CA GLY A 164 -24.28 -24.08 34.35
C GLY A 164 -23.69 -25.02 35.38
N SER A 165 -24.40 -25.13 36.51
CA SER A 165 -24.10 -26.07 37.58
C SER A 165 -24.25 -27.51 37.08
N SER A 166 -23.17 -28.30 37.10
CA SER A 166 -23.25 -29.74 37.39
C SER A 166 -21.87 -30.32 37.75
N SER A 167 -21.79 -30.77 39.01
CA SER A 167 -20.90 -31.75 39.63
C SER A 167 -20.00 -32.63 38.76
N GLY A 168 -18.76 -32.78 39.23
CA GLY A 168 -18.26 -34.10 39.66
C GLY A 168 -17.02 -34.67 38.98
N SER A 169 -15.87 -34.56 39.67
CA SER A 169 -14.72 -35.50 39.66
C SER A 169 -13.91 -35.60 38.35
N GLN A 170 -12.59 -35.78 38.30
CA GLN A 170 -11.65 -36.37 39.24
C GLN A 170 -10.23 -35.93 38.84
N ALA A 171 -9.37 -35.70 39.83
CA ALA A 171 -7.95 -35.44 39.64
C ALA A 171 -7.24 -36.68 39.03
N SER A 172 -6.48 -36.45 37.96
CA SER A 172 -5.40 -37.35 37.54
C SER A 172 -4.09 -36.57 37.52
N LYS A 173 -3.23 -36.87 38.49
CA LYS A 173 -1.80 -36.60 38.42
C LYS A 173 -1.20 -37.49 37.33
N SER A 174 -0.60 -36.88 36.32
CA SER A 174 0.42 -37.53 35.51
C SER A 174 1.69 -36.68 35.55
N GLN A 175 2.62 -37.15 36.38
CA GLN A 175 4.02 -36.78 36.38
C GLN A 175 4.75 -37.68 35.38
N ALA A 176 5.51 -37.08 34.45
CA ALA A 176 6.77 -37.53 33.86
C ALA A 176 6.98 -36.78 32.52
N THR A 177 8.13 -36.26 32.09
CA THR A 177 9.45 -35.93 32.66
C THR A 177 10.15 -35.04 31.62
N GLN A 178 10.83 -33.99 32.08
CA GLN A 178 11.96 -33.22 31.51
C GLN A 178 12.11 -32.98 29.98
N ALA A 179 12.18 -31.70 29.63
CA ALA A 179 13.28 -31.18 28.81
C ALA A 179 13.76 -29.83 29.39
N THR A 180 15.07 -29.66 29.41
CA THR A 180 15.85 -28.68 30.16
C THR A 180 15.62 -27.24 29.66
N ALA A 181 14.58 -26.56 30.15
CA ALA A 181 14.51 -25.11 30.04
C ALA A 181 15.54 -24.50 31.00
N SER A 182 16.43 -23.67 30.45
CA SER A 182 17.47 -22.96 31.18
C SER A 182 16.88 -22.24 32.41
N LYS A 183 17.56 -22.39 33.55
CA LYS A 183 17.20 -21.83 34.88
C LYS A 183 16.91 -20.32 34.87
N ALA A 184 17.32 -19.60 33.83
CA ALA A 184 17.09 -18.17 33.63
C ALA A 184 15.64 -17.81 33.22
N THR A 185 14.86 -18.73 32.66
CA THR A 185 13.47 -18.46 32.21
C THR A 185 12.41 -18.74 33.28
N ALA A 186 12.78 -19.37 34.38
CA ALA A 186 11.85 -19.77 35.45
C ALA A 186 11.45 -18.62 36.39
N ASP A 187 12.27 -17.57 36.49
CA ASP A 187 12.03 -16.42 37.38
C ASP A 187 11.34 -15.23 36.67
N MET A 188 11.14 -15.29 35.35
CA MET A 188 10.52 -14.19 34.59
C MET A 188 8.99 -14.21 34.73
N SER A 189 8.41 -13.01 34.91
CA SER A 189 6.97 -12.79 34.85
C SER A 189 6.40 -13.16 33.47
N GLU A 190 5.09 -13.32 33.36
CA GLU A 190 4.45 -13.62 32.07
C GLU A 190 4.69 -12.51 31.04
N TYR A 191 4.59 -11.25 31.47
CA TYR A 191 4.91 -10.09 30.65
C TYR A 191 6.37 -10.11 30.17
N GLU A 192 7.34 -10.35 31.06
CA GLU A 192 8.75 -10.42 30.69
C GLU A 192 9.03 -11.56 29.69
N ARG A 193 8.36 -12.71 29.85
CA ARG A 193 8.46 -13.82 28.89
C ARG A 193 7.85 -13.48 27.54
N ALA A 194 6.73 -12.76 27.51
CA ALA A 194 6.12 -12.27 26.27
C ALA A 194 7.04 -11.26 25.59
N LYS A 195 7.53 -10.27 26.34
CA LYS A 195 8.46 -9.27 25.81
C LYS A 195 9.75 -9.86 25.25
N ALA A 196 10.31 -10.88 25.92
CA ALA A 196 11.48 -11.59 25.43
C ALA A 196 11.25 -12.41 24.14
N ARG A 197 10.00 -12.71 23.78
CA ARG A 197 9.63 -13.41 22.53
C ARG A 197 9.29 -12.45 21.39
N GLU A 198 9.18 -11.15 21.68
CA GLU A 198 8.82 -10.15 20.69
C GLU A 198 9.77 -10.21 19.49
N LYS A 199 9.20 -10.47 18.33
CA LYS A 199 9.90 -10.52 17.05
C LYS A 199 8.90 -10.16 15.97
N SER A 200 9.18 -9.07 15.28
CA SER A 200 8.35 -8.56 14.21
C SER A 200 9.17 -8.05 13.03
N GLU A 201 8.56 -8.00 11.87
CA GLU A 201 9.11 -7.39 10.66
C GLU A 201 8.01 -6.59 9.96
N LEU A 202 8.42 -5.60 9.16
CA LEU A 202 7.51 -4.86 8.29
C LEU A 202 7.43 -5.58 6.94
N CYS A 203 6.22 -5.86 6.50
CA CYS A 203 5.93 -6.31 5.14
C CYS A 203 5.29 -5.15 4.38
N TYR A 204 5.83 -4.85 3.20
CA TYR A 204 5.23 -3.89 2.28
C TYR A 204 4.26 -4.62 1.35
N VAL A 205 3.07 -4.07 1.21
CA VAL A 205 1.98 -4.68 0.44
C VAL A 205 1.38 -3.67 -0.53
N GLN A 206 1.02 -4.13 -1.72
CA GLN A 206 0.33 -3.32 -2.72
C GLN A 206 -1.07 -2.91 -2.22
N LEU A 207 -1.40 -1.62 -2.30
CA LEU A 207 -2.72 -1.10 -1.90
C LEU A 207 -3.69 -1.02 -3.08
N TYR A 208 -3.25 -0.45 -4.19
CA TYR A 208 -4.07 -0.19 -5.37
C TYR A 208 -3.16 0.17 -6.54
N LYS A 209 -3.72 0.20 -7.76
CA LYS A 209 -3.14 0.86 -8.93
C LYS A 209 -3.88 2.16 -9.24
N LEU A 210 -3.26 3.00 -10.04
CA LEU A 210 -3.78 4.24 -10.60
C LEU A 210 -3.86 4.07 -12.11
N ASP A 211 -5.01 4.43 -12.66
CA ASP A 211 -5.23 4.54 -14.09
C ASP A 211 -5.57 5.99 -14.45
N LEU A 212 -4.97 6.52 -15.51
CA LEU A 212 -5.23 7.90 -15.95
C LEU A 212 -6.60 7.96 -16.64
N ASP A 213 -7.56 8.65 -16.04
CA ASP A 213 -8.89 8.86 -16.63
C ASP A 213 -8.85 10.00 -17.67
N LYS A 214 -8.25 11.13 -17.31
CA LYS A 214 -8.13 12.31 -18.17
C LYS A 214 -7.16 13.35 -17.62
N VAL A 215 -6.77 14.30 -18.46
CA VAL A 215 -6.12 15.55 -18.03
C VAL A 215 -7.06 16.75 -18.22
N ARG A 216 -6.99 17.73 -17.32
CA ARG A 216 -7.75 18.98 -17.41
C ARG A 216 -6.88 20.18 -17.04
N ASN A 217 -7.43 21.38 -17.18
CA ASN A 217 -6.78 22.64 -16.77
C ASN A 217 -5.36 22.83 -17.36
N LEU A 218 -5.17 22.45 -18.63
CA LEU A 218 -3.91 22.63 -19.34
C LEU A 218 -3.52 24.10 -19.39
N ARG A 219 -2.27 24.40 -19.01
CA ARG A 219 -1.70 25.74 -19.01
C ARG A 219 -0.29 25.73 -19.57
N CYS A 220 -0.15 26.42 -20.70
CA CYS A 220 1.13 26.72 -21.32
C CYS A 220 1.02 28.11 -21.94
N THR A 221 1.37 29.16 -21.18
CA THR A 221 1.39 30.53 -21.69
C THR A 221 2.61 30.73 -22.60
N ASP A 222 2.63 31.79 -23.42
CA ASP A 222 3.76 32.07 -24.31
C ASP A 222 5.12 32.10 -23.58
N ASP A 223 5.15 32.64 -22.36
CA ASP A 223 6.38 32.67 -21.57
C ASP A 223 6.74 31.30 -20.99
N MET A 224 5.76 30.51 -20.57
CA MET A 224 6.00 29.13 -20.15
C MET A 224 6.50 28.28 -21.33
N ALA A 225 5.92 28.42 -22.52
CA ALA A 225 6.34 27.73 -23.73
C ALA A 225 7.79 28.05 -24.13
N LYS A 226 8.20 29.33 -24.03
CA LYS A 226 9.60 29.75 -24.28
C LYS A 226 10.57 29.10 -23.28
N ASP A 227 10.15 28.94 -22.04
CA ASP A 227 10.92 28.29 -20.99
C ASP A 227 10.82 26.75 -21.05
N GLY A 228 10.06 26.18 -22.01
CA GLY A 228 9.80 24.76 -22.09
C GLY A 228 9.03 24.22 -20.89
N ARG A 229 8.10 25.00 -20.33
CA ARG A 229 7.30 24.65 -19.15
C ARG A 229 5.82 24.57 -19.50
N ALA A 230 5.11 23.68 -18.81
CA ALA A 230 3.66 23.60 -18.85
C ALA A 230 3.13 23.01 -17.54
N THR A 231 1.83 23.19 -17.28
CA THR A 231 1.14 22.51 -16.17
C THR A 231 -0.21 21.97 -16.61
N CYS A 232 -0.68 20.91 -15.95
CA CYS A 232 -2.05 20.44 -16.05
C CYS A 232 -2.48 19.81 -14.73
N GLU A 233 -3.71 19.32 -14.70
CA GLU A 233 -4.23 18.48 -13.64
C GLU A 233 -4.59 17.11 -14.24
N ALA A 234 -3.89 16.07 -13.81
CA ALA A 234 -4.20 14.69 -14.16
C ALA A 234 -5.24 14.14 -13.19
N ILE A 235 -6.29 13.51 -13.70
CA ILE A 235 -7.30 12.82 -12.90
C ILE A 235 -7.06 11.33 -13.08
N PHE A 236 -6.68 10.67 -12.00
CA PHE A 236 -6.53 9.23 -11.92
C PHE A 236 -7.76 8.60 -11.29
N ARG A 237 -7.90 7.28 -11.48
CA ARG A 237 -8.81 6.44 -10.70
C ARG A 237 -8.03 5.33 -10.02
N PHE A 238 -8.42 5.02 -8.79
CA PHE A 238 -7.94 3.81 -8.15
C PHE A 238 -8.53 2.59 -8.87
N VAL A 239 -7.65 1.68 -9.29
CA VAL A 239 -8.02 0.41 -9.91
C VAL A 239 -7.28 -0.73 -9.23
N ASP A 240 -7.77 -1.96 -9.33
CA ASP A 240 -7.19 -3.13 -8.66
C ASP A 240 -6.99 -2.89 -7.14
N VAL A 241 -7.96 -2.26 -6.47
CA VAL A 241 -7.88 -1.95 -5.04
C VAL A 241 -7.89 -3.25 -4.21
N THR A 242 -6.80 -3.47 -3.47
CA THR A 242 -6.61 -4.67 -2.64
C THR A 242 -7.36 -4.52 -1.30
N PRO A 243 -7.55 -5.62 -0.54
CA PRO A 243 -8.04 -5.50 0.84
C PRO A 243 -7.16 -4.60 1.70
N PHE A 244 -5.84 -4.58 1.47
CA PHE A 244 -4.95 -3.65 2.15
C PHE A 244 -5.27 -2.20 1.76
N GLY A 245 -5.54 -1.92 0.48
CA GLY A 245 -5.93 -0.60 0.02
C GLY A 245 -7.21 -0.09 0.68
N ARG A 246 -8.26 -0.92 0.75
CA ARG A 246 -9.51 -0.54 1.42
C ARG A 246 -9.36 -0.32 2.92
N ILE A 247 -8.60 -1.18 3.61
CA ILE A 247 -8.57 -1.20 5.08
C ILE A 247 -7.52 -0.25 5.66
N ILE A 248 -6.36 -0.13 5.01
CA ILE A 248 -5.24 0.70 5.47
C ILE A 248 -5.26 2.06 4.76
N GLY A 249 -5.49 2.05 3.45
CA GLY A 249 -5.49 3.25 2.61
C GLY A 249 -6.82 4.01 2.61
N ASP A 250 -7.91 3.39 3.07
CA ASP A 250 -9.28 3.94 2.99
C ASP A 250 -9.66 4.38 1.57
N VAL A 251 -9.21 3.61 0.57
CA VAL A 251 -9.47 3.86 -0.84
C VAL A 251 -10.50 2.88 -1.41
N HIS A 252 -11.26 3.35 -2.39
CA HIS A 252 -12.28 2.55 -3.06
C HIS A 252 -12.03 2.44 -4.57
N GLU A 253 -12.46 1.32 -5.15
CA GLU A 253 -12.35 1.09 -6.59
C GLU A 253 -13.09 2.18 -7.36
N GLY A 254 -12.44 2.76 -8.37
CA GLY A 254 -12.98 3.82 -9.20
C GLY A 254 -13.03 5.20 -8.55
N GLN A 255 -12.63 5.33 -7.27
CA GLN A 255 -12.54 6.64 -6.63
C GLN A 255 -11.48 7.48 -7.35
N PRO A 256 -11.84 8.70 -7.76
CA PRO A 256 -10.95 9.55 -8.52
C PRO A 256 -9.98 10.30 -7.61
N GLN A 257 -8.80 10.60 -8.14
CA GLN A 257 -7.77 11.37 -7.45
C GLN A 257 -7.14 12.37 -8.45
N ALA A 258 -7.09 13.65 -8.09
CA ALA A 258 -6.42 14.65 -8.91
C ALA A 258 -4.96 14.83 -8.49
N GLN A 259 -4.07 14.96 -9.47
CA GLN A 259 -2.69 15.35 -9.26
C GLN A 259 -2.35 16.54 -10.14
N LYS A 260 -1.76 17.58 -9.56
CA LYS A 260 -1.19 18.68 -10.33
C LYS A 260 0.13 18.21 -10.93
N CYS A 261 0.27 18.35 -12.23
CA CYS A 261 1.47 17.97 -12.96
C CYS A 261 2.13 19.21 -13.54
N SER A 262 3.44 19.31 -13.34
CA SER A 262 4.31 20.28 -14.01
C SER A 262 5.14 19.55 -15.05
N PHE A 263 5.45 20.18 -16.17
CA PHE A 263 6.16 19.55 -17.28
C PHE A 263 7.36 20.40 -17.71
N THR A 264 8.43 19.71 -18.11
CA THR A 264 9.57 20.29 -18.81
C THR A 264 9.68 19.69 -20.21
N TYR A 265 9.86 20.53 -21.22
CA TYR A 265 10.10 20.12 -22.60
C TYR A 265 11.59 19.91 -22.84
N PHE A 266 11.96 18.72 -23.32
CA PHE A 266 13.29 18.38 -23.79
C PHE A 266 13.25 18.12 -25.29
N ASN A 267 14.25 18.61 -26.03
CA ASN A 267 14.29 18.45 -27.49
C ASN A 267 14.36 16.99 -27.95
N ASP A 268 14.90 16.10 -27.11
CA ASP A 268 15.09 14.68 -27.38
C ASP A 268 13.99 13.78 -26.79
N LYS A 269 13.30 14.23 -25.72
CA LYS A 269 12.30 13.44 -25.00
C LYS A 269 10.87 13.98 -25.09
N GLY A 270 10.67 15.17 -25.64
CA GLY A 270 9.38 15.85 -25.59
C GLY A 270 9.04 16.36 -24.20
N TRP A 271 7.74 16.41 -23.88
CA TRP A 271 7.26 16.84 -22.56
C TRP A 271 7.45 15.73 -21.53
N VAL A 272 8.09 16.05 -20.41
CA VAL A 272 8.35 15.12 -19.30
C VAL A 272 7.77 15.71 -18.03
N VAL A 273 7.11 14.90 -17.21
CA VAL A 273 6.55 15.34 -15.91
C VAL A 273 7.69 15.60 -14.92
N ASN A 274 7.66 16.75 -14.26
CA ASN A 274 8.54 17.09 -13.15
C ASN A 274 7.91 16.60 -11.84
N MET A 275 8.69 15.86 -11.05
CA MET A 275 8.32 15.44 -9.69
C MET A 275 8.72 16.49 -8.64
N ASP A 276 8.61 17.77 -8.99
CA ASP A 276 8.93 18.84 -8.03
C ASP A 276 7.75 19.02 -7.08
N ILE A 277 8.00 18.66 -5.82
CA ILE A 277 7.15 18.93 -4.66
C ILE A 277 7.18 20.44 -4.41
N GLU A 278 6.10 21.15 -4.72
CA GLU A 278 5.83 22.48 -4.13
C GLU A 278 5.20 22.33 -2.73
#